data_AF-A0A4R2HNU1-F1
#
_entry.id   AF-A0A4R2HNU1-F1
#
_cell.length_a   1.000
_cell.length_b   1.000
_cell.length_c   1.000
_cell.angle_alpha   90.00
_cell.angle_beta   90.00
_cell.angle_gamma   90.00
#
_symmetry.space_group_name_H-M   'P 1'
#
loop_
_entity.id
_entity.type
_entity.pdbx_description
1 polymer ?
#
loop_
_entity_poly.entity_id
_entity_poly.type
_entity_poly.pdbx_seq_one_letter_code
_entity_poly.pdbx_strand_id
1 'polypeptide(L)'
;MNAFHTDGRIVDVSRTITGHDAIRAWARNEVIGGTLQVLEIVERRPNGQKLLVRWAPAGSEGWRAHYDFTVRGDRISVAELQYA
;
A
#
# COMPACT_ATOMS: atom_id res chain seq x y z
N MET A 1 -13.13 1.42 4.61
CA MET A 1 -12.00 2.37 4.66
C MET A 1 -11.62 2.65 6.10
N ASN A 2 -11.15 1.62 6.82
CA ASN A 2 -10.65 1.69 8.20
C ASN A 2 -9.41 0.78 8.34
N ALA A 3 -8.73 0.43 7.24
CA ALA A 3 -7.67 -0.59 7.26
C ALA A 3 -6.36 -0.11 7.91
N PHE A 4 -6.11 1.21 7.90
CA PHE A 4 -4.93 1.82 8.53
C PHE A 4 -5.18 2.12 10.00
N HIS A 5 -4.11 2.28 10.78
CA HIS A 5 -4.16 2.89 12.09
C HIS A 5 -4.41 4.40 11.96
N THR A 6 -4.93 5.07 13.00
CA THR A 6 -5.26 6.51 12.96
C THR A 6 -4.06 7.40 12.64
N ASP A 7 -2.88 7.03 13.15
CA ASP A 7 -1.56 7.60 12.87
C ASP A 7 -0.79 6.86 11.76
N GLY A 8 -1.47 5.97 11.02
CA GLY A 8 -0.83 5.15 10.00
C GLY A 8 -0.22 6.00 8.90
N ARG A 9 0.80 5.46 8.23
CA ARG A 9 1.49 6.13 7.14
C ARG A 9 1.68 5.25 5.91
N ILE A 10 1.72 5.89 4.76
CA ILE A 10 2.12 5.30 3.49
C ILE A 10 3.39 5.99 3.03
N VAL A 11 4.42 5.21 2.69
CA VAL A 11 5.60 5.68 1.96
C VAL A 11 5.43 5.21 0.52
N ASP A 12 5.05 6.13 -0.36
CA ASP A 12 4.89 5.84 -1.78
C ASP A 12 6.10 6.38 -2.55
N VAL A 13 7.01 5.47 -2.90
CA VAL A 13 8.32 5.73 -3.51
C VAL A 13 9.18 6.69 -2.67
N SER A 14 8.99 8.00 -2.83
CA SER A 14 9.72 9.06 -2.10
C SER A 14 8.83 9.94 -1.22
N ARG A 15 7.51 9.87 -1.37
CA ARG A 15 6.57 10.69 -0.60
C ARG A 15 6.01 9.93 0.60
N THR A 16 5.75 10.66 1.68
CA THR A 16 5.07 10.11 2.87
C THR A 16 3.71 10.76 3.03
N ILE A 17 2.69 9.93 3.22
CA ILE A 17 1.29 10.32 3.47
C ILE A 17 0.92 9.80 4.85
N THR A 18 0.56 10.68 5.77
CA THR A 18 0.35 10.33 7.18
C THR A 18 -1.05 10.70 7.64
N GLY A 19 -1.68 9.77 8.36
CA GLY A 19 -3.00 9.96 8.96
C GLY A 19 -4.14 9.52 8.04
N HIS A 20 -5.24 9.08 8.66
CA HIS A 20 -6.41 8.53 7.95
C HIS A 20 -6.97 9.42 6.85
N ASP A 21 -7.13 10.72 7.11
CA ASP A 21 -7.76 11.63 6.16
C ASP A 21 -6.87 11.88 4.94
N ALA A 22 -5.56 12.06 5.14
CA ALA A 22 -4.60 12.21 4.06
C ALA A 22 -4.51 10.95 3.20
N ILE A 23 -4.45 9.77 3.85
CA ILE A 23 -4.46 8.47 3.16
C ILE A 23 -5.76 8.30 2.35
N ARG A 24 -6.89 8.72 2.92
CA ARG A 24 -8.19 8.64 2.25
C ARG A 24 -8.28 9.55 1.03
N ALA A 25 -7.81 10.78 1.14
CA ALA A 25 -7.77 11.72 0.03
C ALA A 25 -6.86 11.21 -1.09
N TRP A 26 -5.64 10.77 -0.73
CA TRP A 26 -4.69 10.18 -1.68
C TRP A 26 -5.27 8.97 -2.41
N ALA A 27 -5.82 7.99 -1.67
CA ALA A 27 -6.37 6.78 -2.27
C ALA A 27 -7.50 7.09 -3.27
N ARG A 28 -8.37 8.06 -2.96
CA ARG A 28 -9.45 8.46 -3.87
C ARG A 28 -8.93 9.03 -5.19
N ASN A 29 -7.84 9.78 -5.14
CA ASN A 29 -7.30 10.47 -6.31
C ASN A 29 -6.43 9.55 -7.17
N GLU A 30 -5.74 8.59 -6.55
CA GLU A 30 -4.60 7.92 -7.21
C GLU A 30 -4.70 6.39 -7.24
N VAL A 31 -5.58 5.80 -6.43
CA VAL A 31 -5.71 4.33 -6.29
C VAL A 31 -7.06 3.85 -6.78
N ILE A 32 -8.15 4.57 -6.49
CA ILE A 32 -9.48 4.14 -6.92
C ILE A 32 -9.56 4.09 -8.46
N GLY A 33 -10.04 2.97 -8.98
CA GLY A 33 -10.13 2.69 -10.41
C GLY A 33 -8.94 1.91 -10.97
N GLY A 34 -7.86 1.74 -10.21
CA GLY A 34 -6.77 0.83 -10.55
C GLY A 34 -7.06 -0.63 -10.16
N THR A 35 -6.23 -1.54 -10.68
CA THR A 35 -6.25 -2.96 -10.34
C THR A 35 -4.94 -3.37 -9.68
N LEU A 36 -5.05 -4.18 -8.62
CA LEU A 36 -3.92 -4.73 -7.89
C LEU A 36 -3.99 -6.26 -7.95
N GLN A 37 -2.93 -6.88 -8.47
CA GLN A 37 -2.77 -8.33 -8.47
C GLN A 37 -1.59 -8.71 -7.59
N VAL A 38 -1.81 -9.56 -6.58
CA VAL A 38 -0.71 -10.16 -5.80
C VAL A 38 -0.10 -11.29 -6.63
N LEU A 39 1.21 -11.19 -6.89
CA LEU A 39 1.97 -12.19 -7.63
C LEU A 39 2.67 -13.17 -6.69
N GLU A 40 3.25 -12.65 -5.61
CA GLU A 40 4.03 -13.44 -4.67
C GLU A 40 4.02 -12.80 -3.28
N ILE A 41 4.12 -13.63 -2.25
CA ILE A 41 4.48 -13.19 -0.89
C ILE A 41 6.00 -13.37 -0.76
N VAL A 42 6.74 -12.26 -0.87
CA VAL A 42 8.21 -12.23 -0.84
C VAL A 42 8.74 -12.45 0.58
N GLU A 43 8.01 -11.97 1.58
CA GLU A 43 8.40 -12.12 2.98
C GLU A 43 7.18 -12.19 3.90
N ARG A 44 7.25 -13.05 4.92
CA ARG A 44 6.25 -13.13 5.99
C ARG A 44 6.90 -12.83 7.32
N ARG A 45 6.31 -11.90 8.07
CA ARG A 45 6.73 -11.51 9.43
C ARG A 45 5.55 -11.63 10.39
N PRO A 46 5.78 -11.79 11.70
CA PRO A 46 4.69 -11.83 12.69
C PRO A 46 3.77 -10.59 12.67
N ASN A 47 4.31 -9.44 12.26
CA ASN A 47 3.61 -8.16 12.21
C ASN A 47 3.41 -7.64 10.79
N GLY A 48 3.52 -8.47 9.75
CA GLY A 48 3.46 -7.95 8.39
C GLY A 48 3.85 -8.91 7.28
N GLN A 49 3.77 -8.42 6.06
CA GLN A 49 4.24 -9.16 4.88
C GLN A 49 4.70 -8.20 3.81
N LYS A 50 5.69 -8.65 3.03
CA LYS A 50 6.13 -7.99 1.81
C LYS A 50 5.59 -8.77 0.62
N LEU A 51 4.89 -8.08 -0.27
CA LEU A 51 4.25 -8.64 -1.45
C LEU A 51 4.94 -8.12 -2.71
N LEU A 52 5.11 -9.00 -3.69
CA LEU A 52 5.30 -8.59 -5.07
C LEU A 52 3.92 -8.50 -5.72
N VAL A 53 3.61 -7.34 -6.30
CA VAL A 53 2.33 -7.08 -6.94
C VAL A 53 2.52 -6.61 -8.38
N ARG A 54 1.52 -6.80 -9.23
CA ARG A 54 1.31 -5.96 -10.41
C ARG A 54 0.28 -4.90 -10.05
N TRP A 55 0.69 -3.65 -10.06
CA TRP A 55 -0.19 -2.51 -9.84
C TRP A 55 -0.45 -1.81 -11.18
N ALA A 56 -1.73 -1.62 -11.52
CA ALA A 56 -2.15 -0.95 -12.75
C ALA A 56 -3.17 0.14 -12.41
N PRO A 57 -2.78 1.44 -12.45
CA PRO A 57 -3.74 2.54 -12.41
C PRO A 57 -4.76 2.43 -13.54
N ALA A 58 -5.88 3.15 -13.40
CA ALA A 58 -6.92 3.19 -14.42
C ALA A 58 -6.32 3.61 -15.79
N GLY A 59 -6.56 2.80 -16.83
CA GLY A 59 -6.05 3.05 -18.18
C GLY A 59 -4.57 2.73 -18.41
N SER A 60 -3.91 2.03 -17.47
CA SER A 60 -2.50 1.63 -17.58
C SER A 60 -2.34 0.10 -17.68
N GLU A 61 -1.29 -0.35 -18.37
CA GLU A 61 -0.81 -1.73 -18.32
C GLU A 61 -0.14 -2.08 -16.97
N GLY A 62 0.14 -1.08 -16.14
CA GLY A 62 0.73 -1.28 -14.82
C GLY A 62 2.17 -1.75 -14.82
N TRP A 63 2.70 -1.94 -13.61
CA TRP A 63 4.09 -2.29 -13.35
C TRP A 63 4.20 -3.21 -12.13
N ARG A 64 5.39 -3.78 -11.94
CA ARG A 64 5.69 -4.56 -10.74
C ARG A 64 6.13 -3.65 -9.61
N ALA A 65 5.64 -3.92 -8.41
CA ALA A 65 5.96 -3.18 -7.20
C ALA A 65 6.11 -4.11 -6.00
N HIS A 66 6.96 -3.71 -5.05
CA HIS A 66 7.02 -4.27 -3.72
C HIS A 66 6.15 -3.47 -2.78
N TYR A 67 5.12 -4.11 -2.22
CA TYR A 67 4.25 -3.54 -1.21
C TYR A 67 4.56 -4.21 0.13
N ASP A 68 5.19 -3.46 1.03
CA ASP A 68 5.52 -3.91 2.38
C ASP A 68 4.50 -3.36 3.37
N PHE A 69 3.80 -4.24 4.08
CA PHE A 69 2.84 -3.87 5.09
C PHE A 69 3.33 -4.26 6.48
N THR A 70 3.30 -3.29 7.39
CA THR A 70 3.43 -3.50 8.84
C THR A 70 2.09 -3.25 9.51
N VAL A 71 1.70 -4.15 10.40
CA VAL A 71 0.43 -4.16 11.13
C VAL A 71 0.69 -3.99 12.62
N ARG A 72 -0.12 -3.15 13.27
CA ARG A 72 -0.20 -3.01 14.72
C ARG A 72 -1.64 -3.33 15.15
N GLY A 73 -1.82 -4.44 15.86
CA GLY A 73 -3.16 -4.98 16.15
C GLY A 73 -3.80 -5.53 14.89
N ASP A 74 -4.99 -5.04 14.54
CA ASP A 74 -5.73 -5.41 13.32
C ASP A 74 -5.60 -4.36 12.20
N ARG A 75 -4.72 -3.36 12.37
CA ARG A 75 -4.60 -2.20 11.47
C ARG A 75 -3.19 -2.02 10.91
N ILE A 76 -3.11 -1.57 9.66
CA ILE A 76 -1.85 -1.22 9.01
C ILE A 76 -1.28 0.05 9.65
N SER A 77 -0.09 -0.05 10.25
CA SER A 77 0.64 1.12 10.77
C SER A 77 1.54 1.75 9.70
N VAL A 78 2.14 0.93 8.84
CA VAL A 78 3.00 1.38 7.74
C VAL A 78 2.70 0.57 6.49
N ALA A 79 2.56 1.24 5.35
CA ALA A 79 2.66 0.62 4.04
C ALA A 79 3.78 1.29 3.22
N GLU A 80 4.73 0.52 2.72
CA GLU A 80 5.78 1.02 1.82
C GLU A 80 5.54 0.46 0.43
N LEU A 81 5.38 1.36 -0.54
CA LEU A 81 5.03 1.04 -1.93
C LEU A 81 6.21 1.46 -2.80
N GLN A 82 6.94 0.49 -3.32
CA GLN A 82 8.18 0.71 -4.08
C GLN A 82 8.11 0.01 -5.42
N TYR A 83 8.75 0.57 -6.45
CA TYR A 83 8.98 -0.18 -7.68
C TYR A 83 9.80 -1.45 -7.38
N ALA A 84 9.51 -2.53 -8.09
CA ALA A 84 10.22 -3.80 -7.94
C ALA A 84 11.58 -3.80 -8.62
#